data_AF-A0A953L7Q4-F1
#
_entry.id   AF-A0A953L7Q4-F1
#
_cell.length_a   1.000
_cell.length_b   1.000
_cell.length_c   1.000
_cell.angle_alpha   90.00
_cell.angle_beta   90.00
_cell.angle_gamma   90.00
#
_symmetry.space_group_name_H-M   'P 1'
#
loop_
_entity.id
_entity.type
_entity.pdbx_description
1 polymer ?
#
loop_
_entity_poly.entity_id
_entity_poly.type
_entity_poly.pdbx_seq_one_letter_code
_entity_poly.pdbx_strand_id
1 'polypeptide(L)'
;MALMILPAARVRQGTLKLFATSIPVRDLLEPGFFSVETLDPEDTEDRGYQRLLNTARAKRLADYVVQGQDTQDAFLPTSIFLATDRTIEFNSTDNTIQFDTAAVGPFSVVDGQHRLEGLRLAAARDPRVLDFEAPVNIAVELPRIAQMCHFLIVNTTQKSVDKSVEQRIFARLSEALDVEDLPSLPRWVLKVAERGEVQKAIKIVDYLNETAGSPWLGKIKNGQ
;
A
#
# COMPACT_ATOMS: atom_id res chain seq x y z
N MET A 1 -1.91 -20.44 11.51
CA MET A 1 -2.06 -20.02 10.10
C MET A 1 -3.27 -20.74 9.54
N ALA A 2 -4.21 -20.00 8.99
CA ALA A 2 -5.58 -20.47 8.80
C ALA A 2 -6.03 -20.23 7.36
N LEU A 3 -6.70 -21.23 6.80
CA LEU A 3 -7.58 -21.05 5.65
C LEU A 3 -8.64 -20.01 6.03
N MET A 4 -8.70 -18.90 5.30
CA MET A 4 -9.74 -17.90 5.48
C MET A 4 -10.80 -18.06 4.42
N ILE A 5 -12.06 -17.91 4.85
CA ILE A 5 -13.24 -17.85 3.99
C ILE A 5 -13.98 -16.57 4.37
N LEU A 6 -14.06 -15.62 3.44
CA LEU A 6 -14.63 -14.31 3.69
C LEU A 6 -15.76 -14.02 2.69
N PRO A 7 -16.91 -13.48 3.14
CA PRO A 7 -17.91 -12.94 2.23
C PRO A 7 -17.34 -11.77 1.43
N ALA A 8 -17.48 -11.80 0.11
CA ALA A 8 -16.91 -10.78 -0.76
C ALA A 8 -17.77 -10.50 -1.99
N ALA A 9 -17.75 -9.25 -2.43
CA ALA A 9 -18.28 -8.86 -3.73
C ALA A 9 -17.14 -8.76 -4.75
N ARG A 10 -17.29 -9.44 -5.89
CA ARG A 10 -16.37 -9.30 -7.02
C ARG A 10 -16.64 -7.98 -7.75
N VAL A 11 -15.65 -7.09 -7.75
CA VAL A 11 -15.66 -5.79 -8.41
C VAL A 11 -14.66 -5.80 -9.58
N ARG A 12 -15.06 -5.18 -10.71
CA ARG A 12 -14.19 -5.01 -11.89
C ARG A 12 -14.08 -3.54 -12.23
N GLN A 13 -12.86 -3.01 -12.29
CA GLN A 13 -12.57 -1.63 -12.68
C GLN A 13 -11.55 -1.64 -13.81
N GLY A 14 -12.03 -1.63 -15.06
CA GLY A 14 -11.17 -1.91 -16.21
C GLY A 14 -10.61 -3.34 -16.14
N THR A 15 -9.28 -3.47 -16.17
CA THR A 15 -8.56 -4.74 -16.02
C THR A 15 -8.34 -5.17 -14.57
N LEU A 16 -8.55 -4.26 -13.60
CA LEU A 16 -8.36 -4.55 -12.18
C LEU A 16 -9.46 -5.49 -11.66
N LYS A 17 -9.04 -6.64 -11.15
CA LYS A 17 -9.88 -7.59 -10.41
C LYS A 17 -9.77 -7.27 -8.92
N LEU A 18 -10.91 -7.04 -8.27
CA LEU A 18 -10.98 -6.58 -6.90
C LEU A 18 -12.05 -7.33 -6.13
N PHE A 19 -11.77 -7.68 -4.88
CA PHE A 19 -12.74 -8.22 -3.95
C PHE A 19 -13.00 -7.21 -2.84
N ALA A 20 -14.25 -6.77 -2.71
CA ALA A 20 -14.69 -5.93 -1.61
C ALA A 20 -15.26 -6.82 -0.50
N THR A 21 -14.67 -6.76 0.69
CA THR A 21 -14.98 -7.59 1.86
C THR A 21 -14.90 -6.76 3.15
N SER A 22 -15.34 -7.30 4.27
CA SER A 22 -14.92 -6.85 5.61
C SER A 22 -13.95 -7.86 6.20
N ILE A 23 -13.02 -7.39 7.05
CA ILE A 23 -12.10 -8.26 7.80
C ILE A 23 -12.01 -7.75 9.25
N PRO A 24 -12.17 -8.62 10.25
CA PRO A 24 -11.92 -8.28 11.64
C PRO A 24 -10.49 -7.80 11.87
N VAL A 25 -10.31 -6.83 12.78
CA VAL A 25 -8.97 -6.32 13.14
C VAL A 25 -8.06 -7.42 13.63
N ARG A 26 -8.58 -8.44 14.35
CA ARG A 26 -7.78 -9.57 14.81
C ARG A 26 -7.04 -10.26 13.64
N ASP A 27 -7.73 -10.46 12.51
CA ASP A 27 -7.20 -11.20 11.37
C ASP A 27 -6.27 -10.30 10.55
N LEU A 28 -6.60 -9.02 10.41
CA LEU A 28 -5.72 -8.03 9.78
C LEU A 28 -4.38 -7.88 10.49
N LEU A 29 -4.36 -8.03 11.82
CA LEU A 29 -3.16 -7.87 12.65
C LEU A 29 -2.39 -9.19 12.86
N GLU A 30 -2.85 -10.30 12.28
CA GLU A 30 -2.11 -11.55 12.33
C GLU A 30 -0.70 -11.38 11.73
N PRO A 31 0.34 -11.94 12.37
CA PRO A 31 1.70 -11.85 11.85
C PRO A 31 1.79 -12.37 10.41
N GLY A 32 2.34 -11.54 9.51
CA GLY A 32 2.51 -11.88 8.10
C GLY A 32 1.25 -11.72 7.25
N PHE A 33 0.16 -11.16 7.78
CA PHE A 33 -1.05 -10.87 6.99
C PHE A 33 -0.79 -9.84 5.90
N PHE A 34 -0.09 -8.76 6.23
CA PHE A 34 0.23 -7.69 5.29
C PHE A 34 1.70 -7.27 5.38
N SER A 35 2.16 -6.61 4.33
CA SER A 35 3.47 -5.96 4.27
C SER A 35 3.30 -4.50 3.83
N VAL A 36 4.11 -3.63 4.44
CA VAL A 36 4.20 -2.22 4.08
C VAL A 36 5.56 -2.04 3.42
N GLU A 37 5.58 -1.79 2.12
CA GLU A 37 6.81 -1.55 1.37
C GLU A 37 7.24 -0.09 1.56
N THR A 38 7.81 0.26 2.71
CA THR A 38 8.28 1.62 3.01
C THR A 38 9.55 1.97 2.25
N LEU A 39 9.60 3.16 1.65
CA LEU A 39 10.86 3.77 1.20
C LEU A 39 11.69 4.07 2.44
N ASP A 40 12.54 3.13 2.81
CA ASP A 40 13.53 3.37 3.84
C ASP A 40 14.76 4.01 3.18
N PRO A 41 15.16 5.23 3.56
CA PRO A 41 16.38 5.86 3.06
C PRO A 41 17.66 5.10 3.45
N GLU A 42 17.61 4.16 4.41
CA GLU A 42 18.73 3.29 4.80
C GLU A 42 18.68 1.90 4.12
N ASP A 43 17.61 1.56 3.39
CA ASP A 43 17.56 0.33 2.60
C ASP A 43 18.45 0.49 1.36
N THR A 44 19.64 -0.12 1.40
CA THR A 44 20.62 -0.11 0.31
C THR A 44 20.12 -0.81 -0.94
N GLU A 45 19.02 -1.58 -0.86
CA GLU A 45 18.37 -2.21 -2.01
C GLU A 45 17.17 -1.41 -2.55
N ASP A 46 16.82 -0.27 -1.94
CA ASP A 46 15.78 0.64 -2.40
C ASP A 46 14.47 -0.10 -2.76
N ARG A 47 13.98 -0.99 -1.89
CA ARG A 47 12.90 -1.90 -2.27
C ARG A 47 11.52 -1.28 -2.07
N GLY A 48 11.29 -0.48 -1.05
CA GLY A 48 9.95 0.04 -0.79
C GLY A 48 9.54 1.24 -1.64
N TYR A 49 8.26 1.63 -1.65
CA TYR A 49 7.73 2.78 -2.41
C TYR A 49 6.75 3.65 -1.61
N GLN A 50 6.58 3.40 -0.31
CA GLN A 50 5.57 4.04 0.53
C GLN A 50 6.18 5.02 1.54
N ARG A 51 5.39 6.03 1.94
CA ARG A 51 5.80 7.08 2.90
C ARG A 51 6.08 6.51 4.30
N LEU A 52 7.03 7.13 5.01
CA LEU A 52 7.22 6.94 6.45
C LEU A 52 5.91 7.19 7.21
N LEU A 53 5.68 6.35 8.21
CA LEU A 53 4.46 6.37 9.03
C LEU A 53 4.39 7.66 9.87
N ASN A 54 3.31 8.43 9.71
CA ASN A 54 3.01 9.54 10.60
C ASN A 54 2.35 9.02 11.89
N THR A 55 3.16 8.84 12.94
CA THR A 55 2.74 8.32 14.24
C THR A 55 1.62 9.15 14.89
N ALA A 56 1.60 10.47 14.70
CA ALA A 56 0.55 11.34 15.23
C ALA A 56 -0.82 11.09 14.56
N ARG A 57 -0.84 10.74 13.27
CA ARG A 57 -2.08 10.38 12.57
C ARG A 57 -2.61 9.03 13.02
N ALA A 58 -1.74 8.04 13.19
CA ALA A 58 -2.12 6.73 13.72
C ALA A 58 -2.67 6.84 15.14
N LYS A 59 -2.02 7.64 16.01
CA LYS A 59 -2.48 7.88 17.39
C LYS A 59 -3.88 8.51 17.43
N ARG A 60 -4.15 9.53 16.60
CA ARG A 60 -5.49 10.15 16.53
C ARG A 60 -6.57 9.16 16.11
N LEU A 61 -6.27 8.27 15.16
CA LEU A 61 -7.21 7.22 14.77
C LEU A 61 -7.44 6.23 15.92
N ALA A 62 -6.38 5.85 16.63
CA ALA A 62 -6.49 4.96 17.77
C ALA A 62 -7.35 5.56 18.89
N ASP A 63 -7.14 6.85 19.22
CA ASP A 63 -7.97 7.57 20.19
C ASP A 63 -9.44 7.60 19.77
N TYR A 64 -9.72 7.90 18.50
CA TYR A 64 -11.08 7.91 17.96
C TYR A 64 -11.77 6.54 18.06
N VAL A 65 -11.09 5.47 17.63
CA VAL A 65 -11.66 4.11 17.64
C VAL A 65 -11.91 3.65 19.08
N VAL A 66 -10.97 3.89 20.00
CA VAL A 66 -11.11 3.49 21.41
C VAL A 66 -12.24 4.25 22.08
N GLN A 67 -12.35 5.57 21.88
CA GLN A 67 -13.45 6.35 22.46
C GLN A 67 -14.81 5.90 21.92
N GLY A 68 -14.90 5.60 20.63
CA GLY A 68 -16.14 5.14 20.01
C GLY A 68 -16.54 3.69 20.34
N GLN A 69 -15.73 2.93 21.08
CA GLN A 69 -16.12 1.58 21.54
C GLN A 69 -17.26 1.64 22.56
N ASP A 70 -17.25 2.63 23.46
CA ASP A 70 -18.25 2.73 24.53
C ASP A 70 -19.60 3.22 24.00
N THR A 71 -19.58 4.08 22.98
CA THR A 71 -20.75 4.71 22.36
C THR A 71 -21.20 4.03 21.07
N GLN A 72 -20.45 3.04 20.58
CA GLN A 72 -20.69 2.33 19.31
C GLN A 72 -20.79 3.25 18.08
N ASP A 73 -20.02 4.34 18.07
CA ASP A 73 -20.04 5.39 17.03
C ASP A 73 -18.67 5.60 16.36
N ALA A 74 -17.77 4.62 16.47
CA ALA A 74 -16.57 4.55 15.66
C ALA A 74 -16.89 4.11 14.23
N PHE A 75 -16.82 5.05 13.27
CA PHE A 75 -17.11 4.80 11.86
C PHE A 75 -15.85 4.96 11.00
N LEU A 76 -15.45 3.88 10.31
CA LEU A 76 -14.35 3.87 9.35
C LEU A 76 -14.83 3.35 7.97
N PRO A 77 -15.70 4.10 7.26
CA PRO A 77 -16.38 3.61 6.05
C PRO A 77 -15.45 3.46 4.83
N THR A 78 -14.29 4.11 4.84
CA THR A 78 -13.31 4.01 3.75
C THR A 78 -12.59 2.65 3.81
N SER A 79 -12.47 1.96 2.69
CA SER A 79 -11.81 0.64 2.62
C SER A 79 -10.29 0.73 2.71
N ILE A 80 -9.63 -0.20 3.41
CA ILE A 80 -8.19 -0.43 3.28
C ILE A 80 -7.94 -1.08 1.92
N PHE A 81 -6.93 -0.64 1.19
CA PHE A 81 -6.62 -1.20 -0.13
C PHE A 81 -5.39 -2.10 -0.04
N LEU A 82 -5.63 -3.40 -0.19
CA LEU A 82 -4.62 -4.45 -0.19
C LEU A 82 -4.44 -4.99 -1.61
N ALA A 83 -3.25 -5.52 -1.89
CA ALA A 83 -2.95 -6.15 -3.18
C ALA A 83 -2.10 -7.41 -3.02
N THR A 84 -2.23 -8.31 -3.97
CA THR A 84 -1.36 -9.47 -4.16
C THR A 84 -1.18 -9.74 -5.64
N ASP A 85 -0.02 -10.30 -6.02
CA ASP A 85 0.23 -10.84 -7.35
C ASP A 85 -0.39 -12.24 -7.55
N ARG A 86 -0.86 -12.86 -6.47
CA ARG A 86 -1.48 -14.18 -6.47
C ARG A 86 -2.96 -14.12 -6.89
N THR A 87 -3.46 -15.26 -7.34
CA THR A 87 -4.88 -15.47 -7.56
C THR A 87 -5.55 -15.87 -6.24
N ILE A 88 -6.76 -15.36 -6.01
CA ILE A 88 -7.65 -15.82 -4.95
C ILE A 88 -8.92 -16.32 -5.60
N GLU A 89 -9.35 -17.52 -5.22
CA GLU A 89 -10.55 -18.12 -5.75
C GLU A 89 -11.80 -17.42 -5.20
N PHE A 90 -12.75 -17.15 -6.10
CA PHE A 90 -14.05 -16.61 -5.77
C PHE A 90 -15.11 -17.65 -6.03
N ASN A 91 -15.82 -18.05 -4.99
CA ASN A 91 -16.99 -18.89 -5.11
C ASN A 91 -18.22 -18.01 -5.35
N SER A 92 -18.75 -18.09 -6.58
CA SER A 92 -19.93 -17.33 -6.98
C SER A 92 -21.24 -17.85 -6.40
N THR A 93 -21.24 -19.05 -5.82
CA THR A 93 -22.45 -19.67 -5.25
C THR A 93 -22.80 -19.05 -3.91
N ASP A 94 -21.79 -18.81 -3.07
CA ASP A 94 -21.93 -18.25 -1.72
C ASP A 94 -21.39 -16.81 -1.62
N ASN A 95 -20.83 -16.27 -2.71
CA ASN A 95 -20.15 -14.98 -2.76
C ASN A 95 -19.03 -14.90 -1.71
N THR A 96 -18.16 -15.91 -1.68
CA THR A 96 -17.01 -15.94 -0.78
C THR A 96 -15.70 -15.94 -1.56
N ILE A 97 -14.66 -15.42 -0.93
CA ILE A 97 -13.27 -15.69 -1.30
C ILE A 97 -12.65 -16.65 -0.31
N GLN A 98 -11.83 -17.56 -0.82
CA GLN A 98 -11.10 -18.53 -0.01
C GLN A 98 -9.61 -18.47 -0.33
N PHE A 99 -8.77 -18.35 0.70
CA PHE A 99 -7.33 -18.38 0.53
C PHE A 99 -6.60 -18.82 1.81
N ASP A 100 -5.41 -19.38 1.62
CA ASP A 100 -4.45 -19.64 2.68
C ASP A 100 -3.48 -18.46 2.76
N THR A 101 -3.43 -17.80 3.92
CA THR A 101 -2.53 -16.66 4.16
C THR A 101 -1.06 -17.03 4.02
N ALA A 102 -0.67 -18.29 4.30
CA ALA A 102 0.69 -18.77 4.10
C ALA A 102 1.02 -18.94 2.61
N ALA A 103 0.07 -19.41 1.82
CA ALA A 103 0.26 -19.66 0.39
C ALA A 103 0.21 -18.39 -0.46
N VAL A 104 -0.67 -17.46 -0.11
CA VAL A 104 -0.74 -16.13 -0.75
C VAL A 104 0.46 -15.27 -0.32
N GLY A 105 0.90 -15.42 0.92
CA GLY A 105 1.88 -14.53 1.55
C GLY A 105 1.25 -13.21 2.00
N PRO A 106 2.07 -12.26 2.49
CA PRO A 106 1.57 -10.98 2.98
C PRO A 106 0.98 -10.15 1.84
N PHE A 107 -0.19 -9.57 2.08
CA PHE A 107 -0.77 -8.58 1.17
C PHE A 107 -0.03 -7.25 1.23
N SER A 108 0.31 -6.68 0.09
CA SER A 108 0.91 -5.35 0.00
C SER A 108 -0.15 -4.28 0.31
N VAL A 109 0.13 -3.39 1.27
CA VAL A 109 -0.78 -2.31 1.66
C VAL A 109 -0.70 -1.15 0.67
N VAL A 110 -1.53 -1.11 -0.37
CA VAL A 110 -1.51 -0.03 -1.38
C VAL A 110 -2.08 1.29 -0.84
N ASP A 111 -3.11 1.23 0.01
CA ASP A 111 -3.58 2.38 0.79
C ASP A 111 -4.13 1.94 2.15
N GLY A 112 -4.02 2.82 3.14
CA GLY A 112 -4.55 2.59 4.48
C GLY A 112 -3.50 2.20 5.52
N GLN A 113 -2.20 2.33 5.25
CA GLN A 113 -1.15 2.02 6.23
C GLN A 113 -1.35 2.71 7.60
N HIS A 114 -1.72 4.00 7.62
CA HIS A 114 -1.99 4.74 8.86
C HIS A 114 -3.24 4.23 9.59
N ARG A 115 -4.19 3.64 8.85
CA ARG A 115 -5.41 3.05 9.43
C ARG A 115 -5.09 1.71 10.08
N LEU A 116 -4.35 0.85 9.40
CA LEU A 116 -3.85 -0.40 9.97
C LEU A 116 -3.05 -0.14 11.24
N GLU A 117 -2.13 0.82 11.22
CA GLU A 117 -1.36 1.17 12.41
C GLU A 117 -2.23 1.75 13.53
N GLY A 118 -3.18 2.63 13.21
CA GLY A 118 -4.10 3.17 14.21
C GLY A 118 -4.99 2.08 14.84
N LEU A 119 -5.44 1.10 14.05
CA LEU A 119 -6.18 -0.07 14.54
C LEU A 119 -5.31 -0.97 15.42
N ARG A 120 -4.02 -1.16 15.05
CA ARG A 120 -3.04 -1.88 15.88
C ARG A 120 -2.85 -1.21 17.25
N LEU A 121 -2.66 0.11 17.26
CA LEU A 121 -2.53 0.89 18.48
C LEU A 121 -3.82 0.89 19.32
N ALA A 122 -4.98 0.92 18.67
CA ALA A 122 -6.28 0.85 19.33
C ALA A 122 -6.49 -0.52 20.00
N ALA A 123 -6.25 -1.62 19.27
CA ALA A 123 -6.36 -2.99 19.77
C ALA A 123 -5.40 -3.28 20.94
N ALA A 124 -4.22 -2.66 20.94
CA ALA A 124 -3.28 -2.74 22.07
C ALA A 124 -3.80 -2.03 23.34
N ARG A 125 -4.71 -1.05 23.20
CA ARG A 125 -5.29 -0.30 24.32
C ARG A 125 -6.63 -0.87 24.78
N ASP A 126 -7.43 -1.36 23.84
CA ASP A 126 -8.74 -1.93 24.07
C ASP A 126 -8.93 -3.19 23.21
N PRO A 127 -8.91 -4.39 23.82
CA PRO A 127 -9.08 -5.65 23.09
C PRO A 127 -10.41 -5.78 22.34
N ARG A 128 -11.46 -5.03 22.71
CA ARG A 128 -12.75 -5.03 21.97
C ARG A 128 -12.58 -4.62 20.51
N VAL A 129 -11.55 -3.83 20.22
CA VAL A 129 -11.22 -3.39 18.85
C VAL A 129 -10.83 -4.57 17.96
N LEU A 130 -10.37 -5.71 18.50
CA LEU A 130 -10.07 -6.91 17.71
C LEU A 130 -11.31 -7.45 16.97
N ASP A 131 -12.51 -7.19 17.50
CA ASP A 131 -13.79 -7.58 16.92
C ASP A 131 -14.33 -6.54 15.93
N PHE A 132 -13.70 -5.36 15.84
CA PHE A 132 -14.08 -4.32 14.90
C PHE A 132 -13.79 -4.79 13.47
N GLU A 133 -14.76 -4.63 12.57
CA GLU A 133 -14.58 -4.96 11.16
C GLU A 133 -14.15 -3.74 10.35
N ALA A 134 -13.06 -3.87 9.60
CA ALA A 134 -12.65 -2.86 8.64
C ALA A 134 -13.13 -3.25 7.24
N PRO A 135 -13.68 -2.32 6.43
CA PRO A 135 -13.88 -2.56 5.02
C PRO A 135 -12.52 -2.71 4.32
N VAL A 136 -12.38 -3.73 3.47
CA VAL A 136 -11.15 -4.05 2.76
C VAL A 136 -11.46 -4.31 1.30
N ASN A 137 -10.66 -3.71 0.44
CA ASN A 137 -10.62 -4.02 -0.98
C ASN A 137 -9.30 -4.76 -1.27
N ILE A 138 -9.39 -5.97 -1.82
CA ILE A 138 -8.23 -6.80 -2.17
C ILE A 138 -8.12 -6.86 -3.69
N ALA A 139 -7.09 -6.24 -4.25
CA ALA A 139 -6.70 -6.49 -5.64
C ALA A 139 -5.90 -7.79 -5.75
N VAL A 140 -6.23 -8.59 -6.76
CA VAL A 140 -5.60 -9.89 -7.01
C VAL A 140 -5.02 -9.92 -8.41
N GLU A 141 -4.06 -10.82 -8.62
CA GLU A 141 -3.32 -10.91 -9.89
C GLU A 141 -2.75 -9.54 -10.30
N LEU A 142 -2.29 -8.75 -9.32
CA LEU A 142 -1.79 -7.40 -9.52
C LEU A 142 -0.26 -7.40 -9.33
N PRO A 143 0.54 -7.38 -10.43
CA PRO A 143 1.99 -7.40 -10.34
C PRO A 143 2.53 -6.20 -9.56
N ARG A 144 3.72 -6.35 -8.96
CA ARG A 144 4.34 -5.33 -8.10
C ARG A 144 4.41 -3.94 -8.75
N ILE A 145 4.82 -3.86 -10.01
CA ILE A 145 4.86 -2.59 -10.77
C ILE A 145 3.47 -1.94 -10.88
N ALA A 146 2.42 -2.74 -11.09
CA ALA A 146 1.05 -2.27 -11.13
C ALA A 146 0.57 -1.79 -9.75
N GLN A 147 0.96 -2.48 -8.67
CA GLN A 147 0.65 -2.04 -7.30
C GLN A 147 1.24 -0.65 -6.98
N MET A 148 2.49 -0.40 -7.38
CA MET A 148 3.14 0.91 -7.27
C MET A 148 2.37 2.00 -8.01
N CYS A 149 1.85 1.68 -9.19
CA CYS A 149 1.04 2.61 -9.97
C CYS A 149 -0.28 2.92 -9.28
N HIS A 150 -0.94 1.91 -8.73
CA HIS A 150 -2.15 2.10 -7.95
C HIS A 150 -1.92 2.94 -6.69
N PHE A 151 -0.77 2.78 -6.02
CA PHE A 151 -0.37 3.65 -4.93
C PHE A 151 -0.27 5.11 -5.38
N LEU A 152 0.40 5.39 -6.52
CA LEU A 152 0.44 6.74 -7.09
C LEU A 152 -0.96 7.25 -7.41
N ILE A 153 -1.79 6.46 -8.10
CA ILE A 153 -3.14 6.87 -8.52
C ILE A 153 -3.96 7.30 -7.29
N VAL A 154 -4.00 6.47 -6.25
CA VAL A 154 -4.76 6.77 -5.02
C VAL A 154 -4.21 8.02 -4.32
N ASN A 155 -2.89 8.10 -4.16
CA ASN A 155 -2.25 9.19 -3.39
C ASN A 155 -2.01 10.47 -4.21
N THR A 156 -2.22 10.49 -5.52
CA THR A 156 -2.16 11.74 -6.32
C THR A 156 -3.54 12.32 -6.54
N THR A 157 -4.59 11.50 -6.62
CA THR A 157 -5.96 11.94 -6.88
C THR A 157 -6.72 12.38 -5.61
N GLN A 158 -6.41 11.82 -4.44
CA GLN A 158 -7.16 12.10 -3.21
C GLN A 158 -6.41 13.00 -2.21
N LYS A 159 -5.10 12.78 -1.99
CA LYS A 159 -4.24 13.63 -1.15
C LYS A 159 -2.76 13.40 -1.48
N SER A 160 -2.09 14.40 -2.10
CA SER A 160 -0.72 14.28 -2.62
C SER A 160 0.26 13.60 -1.64
N VAL A 161 0.74 12.40 -2.02
CA VAL A 161 2.14 12.11 -2.40
C VAL A 161 3.26 13.03 -1.90
N ASP A 162 4.30 12.59 -1.16
CA ASP A 162 5.51 13.40 -0.99
C ASP A 162 6.26 13.34 -2.31
N LYS A 163 6.75 14.49 -2.77
CA LYS A 163 7.30 14.61 -4.12
C LYS A 163 8.47 13.66 -4.36
N SER A 164 9.27 13.37 -3.34
CA SER A 164 10.36 12.39 -3.41
C SER A 164 9.86 10.98 -3.68
N VAL A 165 8.82 10.54 -2.97
CA VAL A 165 8.17 9.23 -3.15
C VAL A 165 7.57 9.12 -4.55
N GLU A 166 6.87 10.16 -4.98
CA GLU A 166 6.30 10.26 -6.32
C GLU A 166 7.37 10.10 -7.40
N GLN A 167 8.47 10.85 -7.27
CA GLN A 167 9.59 10.82 -8.21
C GLN A 167 10.25 9.45 -8.26
N ARG A 168 10.45 8.79 -7.12
CA ARG A 168 11.09 7.46 -7.05
C ARG A 168 10.25 6.40 -7.75
N ILE A 169 8.93 6.44 -7.57
CA ILE A 169 8.03 5.54 -8.31
C ILE A 169 8.09 5.83 -9.81
N PHE A 170 8.03 7.09 -10.23
CA PHE A 170 8.16 7.44 -11.65
C PHE A 170 9.48 6.97 -12.27
N ALA A 171 10.59 7.04 -11.55
CA ALA A 171 11.87 6.53 -12.04
C ALA A 171 11.86 5.01 -12.23
N ARG A 172 11.30 4.25 -11.28
CA ARG A 172 11.14 2.79 -11.41
C ARG A 172 10.18 2.40 -12.53
N LEU A 173 9.09 3.16 -12.70
CA LEU A 173 8.21 2.98 -13.87
C LEU A 173 8.95 3.24 -15.17
N SER A 174 9.78 4.29 -15.21
CA SER A 174 10.58 4.61 -16.40
C SER A 174 11.58 3.50 -16.73
N GLU A 175 12.18 2.87 -15.73
CA GLU A 175 13.07 1.72 -15.90
C GLU A 175 12.33 0.46 -16.34
N ALA A 176 11.12 0.24 -15.81
CA ALA A 176 10.26 -0.88 -16.19
C ALA A 176 9.64 -0.72 -17.59
N LEU A 177 9.68 0.48 -18.20
CA LEU A 177 9.15 0.69 -19.55
C LEU A 177 9.89 -0.12 -20.62
N ASP A 178 11.15 -0.50 -20.37
CA ASP A 178 11.98 -1.30 -21.29
C ASP A 178 11.66 -2.82 -21.20
N VAL A 179 10.75 -3.23 -20.31
CA VAL A 179 10.32 -4.62 -20.14
C VAL A 179 8.91 -4.78 -20.73
N GLU A 180 8.68 -5.79 -21.57
CA GLU A 180 7.48 -5.96 -22.43
C GLU A 180 6.10 -6.01 -21.71
N ASP A 181 6.04 -5.88 -20.39
CA ASP A 181 4.85 -6.16 -19.57
C ASP A 181 4.41 -4.94 -18.72
N LEU A 182 4.25 -3.79 -19.39
CA LEU A 182 3.69 -2.59 -18.74
C LEU A 182 2.21 -2.79 -18.40
N PRO A 183 1.80 -2.57 -17.14
CA PRO A 183 0.39 -2.60 -16.78
C PRO A 183 -0.40 -1.49 -17.48
N SER A 184 -1.72 -1.63 -17.58
CA SER A 184 -2.57 -0.58 -18.15
C SER A 184 -2.56 0.66 -17.25
N LEU A 185 -1.75 1.65 -17.61
CA LEU A 185 -1.56 2.86 -16.83
C LEU A 185 -2.44 4.02 -17.33
N PRO A 186 -2.90 4.92 -16.44
CA PRO A 186 -3.49 6.18 -16.86
C PRO A 186 -2.52 6.95 -17.77
N ARG A 187 -3.04 7.56 -18.84
CA ARG A 187 -2.22 8.30 -19.84
C ARG A 187 -1.27 9.33 -19.22
N TRP A 188 -1.68 9.96 -18.12
CA TRP A 188 -0.85 10.96 -17.45
C TRP A 188 0.35 10.34 -16.73
N VAL A 189 0.23 9.12 -16.18
CA VAL A 189 1.33 8.38 -15.55
C VAL A 189 2.32 7.93 -16.63
N LEU A 190 1.82 7.35 -17.72
CA LEU A 190 2.63 6.90 -18.87
C LEU A 190 3.47 8.04 -19.41
N LYS A 191 2.83 9.18 -19.70
CA LYS A 191 3.53 10.33 -20.28
C LYS A 191 4.69 10.85 -19.43
N VAL A 192 4.60 10.74 -18.10
CA VAL A 192 5.68 11.16 -17.19
C VAL A 192 6.80 10.11 -17.19
N ALA A 193 6.45 8.81 -17.13
CA ALA A 193 7.43 7.73 -17.19
C ALA A 193 8.18 7.70 -18.53
N GLU A 194 7.47 7.82 -19.66
CA GLU A 194 8.04 7.76 -21.03
C GLU A 194 9.06 8.87 -21.31
N ARG A 195 8.88 10.05 -20.69
CA ARG A 195 9.85 11.15 -20.82
C ARG A 195 11.19 10.82 -20.18
N GLY A 196 11.20 9.95 -19.16
CA GLY A 196 12.41 9.55 -18.42
C GLY A 196 13.13 10.69 -17.71
N GLU A 197 12.55 11.90 -17.67
CA GLU A 197 13.15 13.09 -17.06
C GLU A 197 13.36 12.88 -15.56
N VAL A 198 12.37 12.27 -14.89
CA VAL A 198 12.44 11.95 -13.47
C VAL A 198 13.53 10.93 -13.18
N GLN A 199 13.64 9.87 -13.99
CA GLN A 199 14.69 8.86 -13.86
C GLN A 199 16.09 9.46 -14.01
N LYS A 200 16.29 10.34 -15.01
CA LYS A 200 17.56 11.04 -15.21
C LYS A 200 17.90 11.96 -14.03
N ALA A 201 16.90 12.67 -13.51
CA ALA A 201 17.08 13.54 -12.34
C ALA A 201 17.49 12.74 -11.09
N ILE A 202 16.85 11.60 -10.83
CA ILE A 202 17.21 10.72 -9.71
C ILE A 202 18.65 10.20 -9.87
N LYS A 203 19.05 9.72 -11.05
CA LYS A 203 20.43 9.27 -11.31
C LYS A 203 21.48 10.36 -11.01
N ILE A 204 21.17 11.62 -11.32
CA ILE A 204 22.05 12.75 -11.00
C ILE A 204 22.09 13.00 -9.48
N VAL A 205 20.94 12.96 -8.82
CA VAL A 205 20.86 13.13 -7.36
C VAL A 205 21.68 12.06 -6.63
N ASP A 206 21.52 10.79 -7.00
CA ASP A 206 22.23 9.67 -6.39
C ASP A 206 23.75 9.81 -6.64
N TYR A 207 24.15 10.11 -7.88
CA TYR A 207 25.55 10.37 -8.22
C TYR A 207 26.14 11.50 -7.36
N LEU A 208 25.43 12.62 -7.20
CA LEU A 208 25.88 13.75 -6.39
C LEU A 208 25.94 13.40 -4.89
N ASN A 209 25.08 12.52 -4.41
CA ASN A 209 25.01 12.16 -2.99
C ASN A 209 26.03 11.08 -2.60
N GLU A 210 26.50 10.26 -3.54
CA GLU A 210 27.37 9.09 -3.28
C GLU A 210 28.83 9.30 -3.73
N THR A 211 29.09 10.19 -4.70
CA THR A 211 30.44 10.34 -5.27
C THR A 211 31.40 11.02 -4.31
N ALA A 212 32.51 10.33 -4.00
CA ALA A 212 33.61 10.89 -3.22
C ALA A 212 34.19 12.14 -3.92
N GLY A 213 34.15 13.30 -3.24
CA GLY A 213 34.55 14.59 -3.80
C GLY A 213 33.39 15.47 -4.26
N SER A 214 32.16 14.94 -4.27
CA SER A 214 30.97 15.77 -4.48
C SER A 214 30.78 16.75 -3.30
N PRO A 215 30.49 18.04 -3.56
CA PRO A 215 30.09 18.99 -2.51
C PRO A 215 28.82 18.56 -1.75
N TRP A 216 28.05 17.65 -2.34
CA TRP A 216 26.76 17.16 -1.87
C TRP A 216 26.80 15.76 -1.24
N LEU A 217 27.99 15.15 -1.12
CA LEU A 217 28.19 13.83 -0.52
C LEU A 217 27.48 13.71 0.84
N GLY A 218 26.51 12.80 0.95
CA GLY A 218 25.72 12.56 2.16
C GLY A 218 24.84 13.72 2.63
N LYS A 219 24.66 14.78 1.82
CA LYS A 219 23.89 15.98 2.19
C LYS A 219 22.50 16.01 1.58
N ILE A 220 22.23 15.21 0.55
CA ILE A 220 20.91 15.14 -0.07
C ILE A 220 20.04 14.17 0.73
N LYS A 221 18.99 14.69 1.36
CA LYS A 221 18.01 13.90 2.10
C LYS A 221 16.90 13.43 1.17
N ASN A 222 16.90 12.15 0.82
CA ASN A 222 15.85 11.53 0.02
C ASN A 222 14.60 11.29 0.90
N GLY A 223 13.76 12.32 1.05
CA GLY A 223 12.41 12.22 1.65
C GLY A 223 12.36 11.80 3.12
N GLN A 224 12.69 12.73 4.03
CA GLN A 224 12.23 12.70 5.43
C GLN A 224 10.89 13.42 5.58
#